data_AF-A0A0H4CJG4-F1
#
_entry.id   AF-A0A0H4CJG4-F1
#
_cell.length_a   1.000
_cell.length_b   1.000
_cell.length_c   1.000
_cell.angle_alpha   90.00
_cell.angle_beta   90.00
_cell.angle_gamma   90.00
#
_symmetry.space_group_name_H-M   'P 1'
#
loop_
_entity.id
_entity.type
_entity.pdbx_description
1 polymer ?
#
loop_
_entity_poly.entity_id
_entity_poly.type
_entity_poly.pdbx_seq_one_letter_code
_entity_poly.pdbx_strand_id
1 'polypeptide(L)'
;MTGGFGRCCRIAAALLTAAACQSAPAARADAPPGSTARATGVVTWAASADRLGEGTAGQGYRLVVRTSVGGSHLRVRFTNAFGDRPLTLDGVHAGLRARGAALRPGSNRPLTFGGARTVTVPAGAVAWSDPLPGRIPAGTDLVVSLRTPDAAGPATGHWMAMQTSYTGLGGHTADESGVHWTRTTGSWWYIDSVAVRPSRAPGGAVVALGDSITDGWQSTAGLNRRWPDRLARRLAAAGGPVQGVADEGISGNRVLADGAGQAVLRRLDRDVLSQPGVRTVILFAGVNDIKAHTGVTAADLVAGYREIARRAHAAGICVVAATVGPFKGWPEWDPAAEAVRQEVNRFLRGSTDFDAVTDFDRVLRSPYDPERILPFFDGGDHLHPDDEGMRALADAVALDSLDCPR
;
A
#
# COMPACT_ATOMS: atom_id res chain seq x y z
N MET A 1 38.88 -76.47 39.48
CA MET A 1 38.11 -76.86 40.68
C MET A 1 37.24 -75.68 41.09
N THR A 2 35.93 -75.91 41.19
CA THR A 2 34.93 -75.22 42.06
C THR A 2 34.88 -73.69 42.00
N GLY A 3 33.90 -73.06 41.34
CA GLY A 3 32.51 -72.83 41.83
C GLY A 3 32.45 -71.39 42.36
N GLY A 4 31.60 -70.45 41.92
CA GLY A 4 30.14 -70.47 41.73
C GLY A 4 29.53 -69.39 42.65
N PHE A 5 28.38 -68.81 42.27
CA PHE A 5 27.59 -67.73 42.95
C PHE A 5 28.05 -66.28 42.64
N GLY A 6 27.28 -65.40 42.01
CA GLY A 6 25.82 -65.27 41.90
C GLY A 6 25.43 -63.92 42.53
N ARG A 7 25.27 -62.86 41.72
CA ARG A 7 24.71 -61.58 42.17
C ARG A 7 23.56 -61.15 41.28
N CYS A 8 22.38 -61.15 41.89
CA CYS A 8 21.10 -60.70 41.37
C CYS A 8 21.12 -59.20 41.01
N CYS A 9 20.73 -58.87 39.78
CA CYS A 9 20.26 -57.54 39.42
C CYS A 9 18.84 -57.34 39.98
N ARG A 10 18.64 -56.31 40.81
CA ARG A 10 17.30 -55.83 41.19
C ARG A 10 16.79 -54.92 40.08
N ILE A 11 15.69 -55.30 39.45
CA ILE A 11 14.92 -54.47 38.52
C ILE A 11 14.00 -53.56 39.36
N ALA A 12 14.18 -52.25 39.27
CA ALA A 12 13.23 -51.27 39.78
C ALA A 12 12.25 -50.91 38.66
N ALA A 13 10.96 -51.22 38.85
CA ALA A 13 9.89 -50.83 37.94
C ALA A 13 9.44 -49.40 38.27
N ALA A 14 9.66 -48.46 37.35
CA ALA A 14 9.09 -47.12 37.41
C ALA A 14 7.75 -47.10 36.67
N LEU A 15 6.66 -46.85 37.40
CA LEU A 15 5.33 -46.61 36.83
C LEU A 15 5.29 -45.18 36.24
N LEU A 16 5.31 -45.09 34.90
CA LEU A 16 5.03 -43.86 34.16
C LEU A 16 3.53 -43.78 33.88
N THR A 17 2.81 -42.93 34.61
CA THR A 17 1.44 -42.52 34.26
C THR A 17 1.49 -41.55 33.08
N ALA A 18 1.08 -42.00 31.90
CA ALA A 18 0.88 -41.14 30.74
C ALA A 18 -0.40 -40.30 30.93
N ALA A 19 -0.24 -39.01 31.23
CA ALA A 19 -1.34 -38.05 31.14
C ALA A 19 -1.57 -37.72 29.66
N ALA A 20 -2.63 -38.28 29.07
CA ALA A 20 -3.07 -37.91 27.74
C ALA A 20 -3.70 -36.50 27.78
N CYS A 21 -2.92 -35.48 27.42
CA CYS A 21 -3.47 -34.16 27.10
C CYS A 21 -4.28 -34.28 25.81
N GLN A 22 -5.61 -34.38 25.92
CA GLN A 22 -6.50 -34.20 24.79
C GLN A 22 -6.46 -32.72 24.41
N SER A 23 -5.82 -32.40 23.29
CA SER A 23 -5.90 -31.09 22.67
C SER A 23 -7.32 -30.86 22.17
N ALA A 24 -8.03 -29.93 22.81
CA ALA A 24 -9.30 -29.46 22.29
C ALA A 24 -9.09 -28.86 20.88
N PRO A 25 -9.94 -29.16 19.89
CA PRO A 25 -9.84 -28.56 18.57
C PRO A 25 -10.01 -27.04 18.70
N ALA A 26 -9.09 -26.28 18.10
CA ALA A 26 -9.22 -24.84 17.99
C ALA A 26 -10.56 -24.51 17.31
N ALA A 27 -11.39 -23.71 17.96
CA ALA A 27 -12.61 -23.20 17.37
C ALA A 27 -12.23 -22.47 16.06
N ARG A 28 -12.81 -22.88 14.94
CA ARG A 28 -12.73 -22.12 13.68
C ARG A 28 -13.33 -20.75 13.99
N ALA A 29 -12.52 -19.69 13.87
CA ALA A 29 -13.04 -18.34 13.82
C ALA A 29 -14.01 -18.26 12.64
N ASP A 30 -15.25 -17.84 12.90
CA ASP A 30 -16.24 -17.62 11.85
C ASP A 30 -15.64 -16.65 10.82
N ALA A 31 -15.67 -17.05 9.55
CA ALA A 31 -15.24 -16.19 8.47
C ALA A 31 -16.11 -14.91 8.48
N PRO A 32 -15.53 -13.72 8.20
CA PRO A 32 -16.32 -12.50 8.09
C PRO A 32 -17.49 -12.73 7.11
N PRO A 33 -18.72 -12.28 7.42
CA PRO A 33 -19.85 -12.44 6.50
C PRO A 33 -19.49 -11.82 5.15
N GLY A 34 -19.90 -12.46 4.05
CA GLY A 34 -19.43 -12.14 2.68
C GLY A 34 -19.58 -10.67 2.24
N SER A 35 -20.44 -9.88 2.91
CA SER A 35 -20.56 -8.43 2.70
C SER A 35 -19.30 -7.63 3.09
N THR A 36 -18.47 -8.15 3.99
CA THR A 36 -17.20 -7.53 4.44
C THR A 36 -16.00 -7.98 3.60
N ALA A 37 -16.15 -8.94 2.69
CA ALA A 37 -15.04 -9.44 1.87
C ALA A 37 -14.74 -8.56 0.64
N ARG A 38 -15.73 -7.80 0.14
CA ARG A 38 -15.57 -6.95 -1.05
C ARG A 38 -16.30 -5.61 -0.90
N ALA A 39 -15.68 -4.55 -1.39
CA ALA A 39 -16.30 -3.24 -1.55
C ALA A 39 -16.66 -2.96 -3.01
N THR A 40 -17.90 -2.51 -3.22
CA THR A 40 -18.34 -1.86 -4.46
C THR A 40 -18.10 -0.35 -4.33
N GLY A 41 -17.72 0.32 -5.41
CA GLY A 41 -17.47 1.76 -5.41
C GLY A 41 -16.13 2.08 -6.07
N VAL A 42 -15.52 3.18 -5.63
CA VAL A 42 -14.27 3.72 -6.16
C VAL A 42 -13.30 3.93 -5.01
N VAL A 43 -12.09 3.41 -5.15
CA VAL A 43 -10.99 3.71 -4.22
C VAL A 43 -10.68 5.21 -4.24
N THR A 44 -10.66 5.82 -3.05
CA THR A 44 -10.32 7.24 -2.87
C THR A 44 -8.96 7.44 -2.22
N TRP A 45 -8.39 6.38 -1.66
CA TRP A 45 -7.06 6.34 -1.09
C TRP A 45 -6.68 4.87 -0.95
N ALA A 46 -5.44 4.54 -1.22
CA ALA A 46 -4.85 3.25 -0.89
C ALA A 46 -3.35 3.43 -0.65
N ALA A 47 -2.76 2.44 0.00
CA ALA A 47 -1.33 2.32 0.20
C ALA A 47 -0.97 0.85 0.24
N SER A 48 0.13 0.48 -0.41
CA SER A 48 0.53 -0.92 -0.49
C SER A 48 0.94 -1.47 0.86
N ALA A 49 0.51 -2.70 1.14
CA ALA A 49 0.88 -3.40 2.36
C ALA A 49 2.33 -3.91 2.28
N ASP A 50 3.03 -3.73 3.40
CA ASP A 50 4.39 -4.13 3.75
C ASP A 50 4.43 -4.73 5.17
N ARG A 51 5.59 -5.28 5.53
CA ARG A 51 5.92 -5.67 6.91
C ARG A 51 6.46 -4.46 7.68
N LEU A 52 5.79 -4.07 8.77
CA LEU A 52 6.20 -2.90 9.58
C LEU A 52 7.08 -3.24 10.79
N GLY A 53 7.05 -4.49 11.25
CA GLY A 53 7.68 -4.91 12.51
C GLY A 53 6.72 -5.77 13.31
N GLU A 54 6.77 -5.69 14.64
CA GLU A 54 5.88 -6.44 15.53
C GLU A 54 4.61 -5.65 15.89
N GLY A 55 3.47 -6.35 15.95
CA GLY A 55 2.20 -5.83 16.45
C GLY A 55 2.27 -5.56 17.95
N THR A 56 1.51 -4.57 18.41
CA THR A 56 1.50 -4.14 19.81
C THR A 56 0.09 -4.27 20.40
N ALA A 57 -0.06 -5.10 21.43
CA ALA A 57 -1.30 -5.26 22.18
C ALA A 57 -1.65 -3.96 22.94
N GLY A 58 -2.95 -3.65 23.03
CA GLY A 58 -3.47 -2.44 23.68
C GLY A 58 -3.18 -1.13 22.95
N GLN A 59 -2.55 -1.17 21.78
CA GLN A 59 -2.16 0.01 21.00
C GLN A 59 -3.35 0.59 20.24
N GLY A 60 -3.56 1.90 20.38
CA GLY A 60 -4.42 2.70 19.52
C GLY A 60 -3.60 3.33 18.40
N TYR A 61 -4.19 3.39 17.21
CA TYR A 61 -3.66 4.07 16.03
C TYR A 61 -4.68 5.10 15.54
N ARG A 62 -4.21 6.27 15.14
CA ARG A 62 -5.01 7.35 14.53
C ARG A 62 -4.33 7.81 13.25
N LEU A 63 -4.84 7.29 12.15
CA LEU A 63 -4.21 7.28 10.84
C LEU A 63 -4.85 8.33 9.94
N VAL A 64 -4.05 9.30 9.49
CA VAL A 64 -4.52 10.37 8.60
C VAL A 64 -4.32 9.93 7.16
N VAL A 65 -5.38 9.92 6.36
CA VAL A 65 -5.35 9.62 4.92
C VAL A 65 -6.06 10.73 4.14
N ARG A 66 -5.68 10.92 2.88
CA ARG A 66 -6.19 12.01 2.04
C ARG A 66 -7.12 11.46 0.97
N THR A 67 -8.39 11.89 0.96
CA THR A 67 -9.34 11.45 -0.07
C THR A 67 -9.05 12.13 -1.41
N SER A 68 -8.93 11.35 -2.49
CA SER A 68 -8.93 11.85 -3.87
C SER A 68 -10.35 12.19 -4.38
N VAL A 69 -11.34 11.34 -4.10
CA VAL A 69 -12.72 11.47 -4.56
C VAL A 69 -13.70 11.44 -3.39
N GLY A 70 -14.70 12.31 -3.44
CA GLY A 70 -15.75 12.37 -2.44
C GLY A 70 -16.89 11.42 -2.75
N GLY A 71 -17.66 11.04 -1.73
CA GLY A 71 -18.77 10.13 -1.93
C GLY A 71 -19.55 9.81 -0.67
N SER A 72 -20.50 8.91 -0.83
CA SER A 72 -21.26 8.29 0.26
C SER A 72 -20.73 6.89 0.54
N HIS A 73 -21.24 6.21 1.57
CA HIS A 73 -20.95 4.79 1.81
C HIS A 73 -19.44 4.56 1.96
N LEU A 74 -18.77 5.38 2.77
CA LEU A 74 -17.33 5.21 3.01
C LEU A 74 -17.09 3.83 3.63
N ARG A 75 -16.11 3.10 3.10
CA ARG A 75 -15.63 1.83 3.63
C ARG A 75 -14.12 1.87 3.76
N VAL A 76 -13.60 1.23 4.80
CA VAL A 76 -12.16 1.08 5.02
C VAL A 76 -11.81 -0.40 4.96
N ARG A 77 -10.75 -0.74 4.23
CA ARG A 77 -10.16 -2.08 4.19
C ARG A 77 -9.05 -2.17 5.23
N PHE A 78 -9.19 -3.17 6.08
CA PHE A 78 -8.20 -3.56 7.07
C PHE A 78 -7.47 -4.80 6.56
N THR A 79 -6.16 -4.86 6.78
CA THR A 79 -5.30 -5.87 6.18
C THR A 79 -4.41 -6.55 7.21
N ASN A 80 -4.30 -7.87 7.08
CA ASN A 80 -3.37 -8.71 7.81
C ASN A 80 -2.52 -9.54 6.83
N ALA A 81 -2.16 -8.95 5.69
CA ALA A 81 -1.48 -9.61 4.58
C ALA A 81 -0.17 -10.32 4.95
N PHE A 82 0.55 -9.80 5.95
CA PHE A 82 1.85 -10.34 6.40
C PHE A 82 1.85 -10.88 7.82
N GLY A 83 0.73 -10.84 8.53
CA GLY A 83 0.63 -11.46 9.85
C GLY A 83 0.59 -12.98 9.74
N ASP A 84 1.11 -13.65 10.76
CA ASP A 84 1.16 -15.11 10.90
C ASP A 84 0.04 -15.67 11.80
N ARG A 85 -0.82 -14.79 12.33
CA ARG A 85 -1.93 -15.10 13.23
C ARG A 85 -3.11 -14.15 13.03
N PRO A 86 -4.31 -14.47 13.54
CA PRO A 86 -5.46 -13.57 13.45
C PRO A 86 -5.18 -12.22 14.14
N LEU A 87 -5.61 -11.13 13.51
CA LEU A 87 -5.53 -9.77 14.01
C LEU A 87 -6.92 -9.30 14.48
N THR A 88 -7.11 -9.07 15.76
CA THR A 88 -8.36 -8.46 16.27
C THR A 88 -8.25 -6.94 16.24
N LEU A 89 -9.29 -6.29 15.73
CA LEU A 89 -9.44 -4.84 15.71
C LEU A 89 -10.75 -4.46 16.38
N ASP A 90 -10.70 -3.50 17.30
CA ASP A 90 -11.88 -2.92 17.91
C ASP A 90 -11.80 -1.39 18.00
N GLY A 91 -12.89 -0.78 18.48
CA GLY A 91 -12.95 0.67 18.66
C GLY A 91 -12.72 1.42 17.35
N VAL A 92 -13.10 0.85 16.21
CA VAL A 92 -12.78 1.44 14.91
C VAL A 92 -13.69 2.64 14.63
N HIS A 93 -13.11 3.78 14.30
CA HIS A 93 -13.83 5.02 13.99
C HIS A 93 -13.23 5.71 12.76
N ALA A 94 -14.05 6.51 12.07
CA ALA A 94 -13.61 7.40 11.02
C ALA A 94 -14.20 8.81 11.24
N GLY A 95 -13.37 9.84 11.10
CA GLY A 95 -13.77 11.24 11.26
C GLY A 95 -12.96 12.18 10.38
N LEU A 96 -13.31 13.46 10.39
CA LEU A 96 -12.61 14.48 9.60
C LEU A 96 -11.57 15.19 10.46
N ARG A 97 -10.36 15.37 9.95
CA ARG A 97 -9.30 16.08 10.68
C ARG A 97 -9.67 17.55 10.89
N ALA A 98 -9.40 18.05 12.10
CA ALA A 98 -9.37 19.48 12.39
C ALA A 98 -7.92 20.00 12.35
N ARG A 99 -7.07 19.54 13.27
CA ARG A 99 -5.64 19.91 13.35
C ARG A 99 -4.88 18.85 14.13
N GLY A 100 -3.69 18.50 13.68
CA GLY A 100 -2.89 17.46 14.34
C GLY A 100 -3.68 16.14 14.42
N ALA A 101 -3.78 15.57 15.62
CA ALA A 101 -4.61 14.40 15.93
C ALA A 101 -6.08 14.71 16.26
N ALA A 102 -6.45 16.00 16.38
CA ALA A 102 -7.82 16.40 16.71
C ALA A 102 -8.74 16.31 15.48
N LEU A 103 -9.97 15.89 15.71
CA LEU A 103 -11.04 15.75 14.73
C LEU A 103 -12.00 16.94 14.80
N ARG A 104 -12.75 17.16 13.73
CA ARG A 104 -13.83 18.16 13.70
C ARG A 104 -14.96 17.69 14.62
N PRO A 105 -15.54 18.58 15.45
CA PRO A 105 -16.66 18.22 16.33
C PRO A 105 -17.81 17.53 15.59
N GLY A 106 -18.27 16.40 16.13
CA GLY A 106 -19.38 15.60 15.60
C GLY A 106 -19.08 14.84 14.31
N SER A 107 -17.82 14.79 13.87
CA SER A 107 -17.43 14.10 12.63
C SER A 107 -17.00 12.65 12.88
N ASN A 108 -16.58 12.29 14.10
CA ASN A 108 -16.08 10.97 14.40
C ASN A 108 -17.21 9.95 14.54
N ARG A 109 -17.24 8.93 13.69
CA ARG A 109 -18.30 7.92 13.64
C ARG A 109 -17.72 6.51 13.77
N PRO A 110 -18.37 5.61 14.51
CA PRO A 110 -17.93 4.22 14.63
C PRO A 110 -18.09 3.50 13.29
N LEU A 111 -17.11 2.68 12.95
CA LEU A 111 -17.20 1.69 11.87
C LEU A 111 -17.69 0.35 12.44
N THR A 112 -18.37 -0.44 11.61
CA THR A 112 -18.90 -1.75 11.97
C THR A 112 -18.54 -2.79 10.92
N PHE A 113 -18.71 -4.07 11.25
CA PHE A 113 -18.38 -5.22 10.41
C PHE A 113 -19.49 -6.27 10.53
N GLY A 114 -20.38 -6.34 9.54
CA GLY A 114 -21.62 -7.10 9.68
C GLY A 114 -22.47 -6.66 10.90
N GLY A 115 -22.43 -5.37 11.24
CA GLY A 115 -23.07 -4.80 12.43
C GLY A 115 -22.26 -4.91 13.74
N ALA A 116 -21.19 -5.70 13.78
CA ALA A 116 -20.33 -5.82 14.96
C ALA A 116 -19.33 -4.65 15.06
N ARG A 117 -18.91 -4.28 16.29
CA ARG A 117 -17.91 -3.23 16.55
C ARG A 117 -16.47 -3.73 16.58
N THR A 118 -16.29 -5.02 16.39
CA THR A 118 -15.01 -5.73 16.43
C THR A 118 -14.93 -6.62 15.20
N VAL A 119 -13.73 -6.76 14.65
CA VAL A 119 -13.45 -7.72 13.57
C VAL A 119 -12.15 -8.45 13.89
N THR A 120 -12.12 -9.74 13.57
CA THR A 120 -10.88 -10.52 13.57
C THR A 120 -10.53 -10.83 12.12
N VAL A 121 -9.37 -10.34 11.68
CA VAL A 121 -8.86 -10.52 10.31
C VAL A 121 -7.89 -11.70 10.32
N PRO A 122 -8.20 -12.82 9.63
CA PRO A 122 -7.28 -13.96 9.54
C PRO A 122 -5.92 -13.58 8.97
N ALA A 123 -4.89 -14.39 9.26
CA ALA A 123 -3.57 -14.26 8.64
C ALA A 123 -3.69 -14.28 7.10
N GLY A 124 -3.01 -13.35 6.43
CA GLY A 124 -3.04 -13.21 4.97
C GLY A 124 -4.35 -12.66 4.38
N ALA A 125 -5.31 -12.27 5.22
CA ALA A 125 -6.63 -11.82 4.77
C ALA A 125 -6.85 -10.31 4.92
N VAL A 126 -7.98 -9.85 4.40
CA VAL A 126 -8.49 -8.48 4.55
C VAL A 126 -9.93 -8.50 5.05
N ALA A 127 -10.37 -7.39 5.65
CA ALA A 127 -11.76 -7.16 6.01
C ALA A 127 -12.16 -5.71 5.68
N TRP A 128 -13.30 -5.54 5.01
CA TRP A 128 -13.90 -4.22 4.80
C TRP A 128 -14.91 -3.91 5.90
N SER A 129 -14.92 -2.65 6.36
CA SER A 129 -16.03 -2.15 7.17
C SER A 129 -17.35 -2.20 6.40
N ASP A 130 -18.45 -2.18 7.12
CA ASP A 130 -19.77 -1.84 6.59
C ASP A 130 -19.76 -0.38 6.05
N PRO A 131 -20.66 -0.03 5.12
CA PRO A 131 -20.80 1.34 4.65
C PRO A 131 -21.11 2.33 5.77
N LEU A 132 -20.24 3.33 5.95
CA LEU A 132 -20.50 4.42 6.89
C LEU A 132 -21.53 5.39 6.30
N PRO A 133 -22.64 5.69 7.01
CA PRO A 133 -23.63 6.66 6.57
C PRO A 133 -23.06 8.08 6.49
N GLY A 134 -23.58 8.87 5.55
CA GLY A 134 -23.17 10.25 5.32
C GLY A 134 -22.34 10.43 4.05
N ARG A 135 -21.75 11.60 3.92
CA ARG A 135 -20.91 11.98 2.78
C ARG A 135 -19.56 12.48 3.26
N ILE A 136 -18.51 12.08 2.54
CA ILE A 136 -17.14 12.52 2.74
C ILE A 136 -16.73 13.36 1.54
N PRO A 137 -16.19 14.59 1.73
CA PRO A 137 -15.73 15.41 0.63
C PRO A 137 -14.47 14.84 -0.04
N ALA A 138 -14.28 15.16 -1.32
CA ALA A 138 -13.01 14.97 -2.00
C ALA A 138 -11.95 15.91 -1.39
N GLY A 139 -10.67 15.58 -1.52
CA GLY A 139 -9.58 16.42 -1.05
C GLY A 139 -9.74 16.77 0.42
N THR A 140 -10.04 15.79 1.28
CA THR A 140 -10.14 15.99 2.73
C THR A 140 -9.28 14.97 3.48
N ASP A 141 -8.75 15.40 4.61
CA ASP A 141 -8.03 14.53 5.54
C ASP A 141 -9.06 13.74 6.34
N LEU A 142 -9.23 12.48 5.95
CA LEU A 142 -9.97 11.47 6.69
C LEU A 142 -9.04 10.89 7.76
N VAL A 143 -9.56 10.68 8.95
CA VAL A 143 -8.81 10.07 10.05
C VAL A 143 -9.49 8.77 10.45
N VAL A 144 -8.78 7.66 10.30
CA VAL A 144 -9.21 6.34 10.74
C VAL A 144 -8.54 6.02 12.07
N SER A 145 -9.33 5.82 13.12
CA SER A 145 -8.81 5.38 14.42
C SER A 145 -9.18 3.91 14.66
N LEU A 146 -8.25 3.11 15.18
CA LEU A 146 -8.47 1.70 15.51
C LEU A 146 -7.63 1.30 16.73
N ARG A 147 -8.03 0.23 17.42
CA ARG A 147 -7.25 -0.35 18.52
C ARG A 147 -7.00 -1.84 18.27
N THR A 148 -5.79 -2.28 18.59
CA THR A 148 -5.39 -3.69 18.57
C THR A 148 -5.34 -4.25 20.00
N PRO A 149 -6.41 -4.89 20.51
CA PRO A 149 -6.41 -5.41 21.89
C PRO A 149 -5.30 -6.43 22.16
N ASP A 150 -4.99 -7.28 21.17
CA ASP A 150 -4.19 -8.50 21.33
C ASP A 150 -3.10 -8.67 20.25
N ALA A 151 -2.84 -7.65 19.42
CA ALA A 151 -1.90 -7.76 18.32
C ALA A 151 -0.50 -8.18 18.80
N ALA A 152 0.06 -9.15 18.11
CA ALA A 152 1.39 -9.71 18.32
C ALA A 152 1.89 -10.35 17.01
N GLY A 153 3.19 -10.57 16.89
CA GLY A 153 3.77 -11.12 15.66
C GLY A 153 3.93 -10.05 14.57
N PRO A 154 4.30 -10.47 13.35
CA PRO A 154 4.52 -9.53 12.26
C PRO A 154 3.27 -8.69 11.95
N ALA A 155 3.43 -7.38 12.02
CA ALA A 155 2.41 -6.40 11.70
C ALA A 155 2.43 -6.04 10.20
N THR A 156 1.23 -5.81 9.69
CA THR A 156 0.99 -5.33 8.32
C THR A 156 0.71 -3.84 8.33
N GLY A 157 1.19 -3.12 7.32
CA GLY A 157 0.80 -1.75 7.04
C GLY A 157 1.70 -1.16 5.96
N HIS A 158 1.78 0.15 5.86
CA HIS A 158 2.63 0.83 4.88
C HIS A 158 3.66 1.71 5.59
N TRP A 159 4.94 1.50 5.30
CA TRP A 159 6.01 2.02 6.16
C TRP A 159 6.29 3.51 5.95
N MET A 160 6.18 4.00 4.71
CA MET A 160 6.58 5.35 4.29
C MET A 160 5.39 6.22 3.92
N ALA A 161 4.50 6.51 4.87
CA ALA A 161 3.25 7.20 4.58
C ALA A 161 3.39 8.63 4.01
N MET A 162 4.58 9.25 4.09
CA MET A 162 4.83 10.67 3.83
C MET A 162 3.78 11.60 4.50
N GLN A 163 3.23 11.12 5.62
CA GLN A 163 2.09 11.70 6.32
C GLN A 163 2.23 11.40 7.81
N THR A 164 2.09 12.43 8.64
CA THR A 164 2.09 12.24 10.09
C THR A 164 0.77 11.66 10.55
N SER A 165 0.85 10.51 11.20
CA SER A 165 -0.22 9.85 11.95
C SER A 165 0.18 9.72 13.42
N TYR A 166 -0.70 9.16 14.26
CA TYR A 166 -0.51 9.15 15.71
C TYR A 166 -0.77 7.79 16.33
N THR A 167 -0.12 7.54 17.45
CA THR A 167 -0.35 6.36 18.28
C THR A 167 -0.55 6.78 19.74
N GLY A 168 -1.34 6.00 20.48
CA GLY A 168 -1.68 6.21 21.89
C GLY A 168 -2.06 4.90 22.55
N LEU A 169 -2.02 4.81 23.87
CA LEU A 169 -2.45 3.60 24.59
C LEU A 169 -3.95 3.66 24.90
N GLY A 170 -4.63 2.52 24.91
CA GLY A 170 -6.01 2.41 25.40
C GLY A 170 -7.11 2.78 24.39
N GLY A 171 -8.33 2.97 24.89
CA GLY A 171 -9.58 3.04 24.13
C GLY A 171 -10.04 4.45 23.71
N HIS A 172 -9.12 5.32 23.27
CA HIS A 172 -9.39 6.72 22.94
C HIS A 172 -9.82 6.98 21.49
N THR A 173 -10.19 5.94 20.75
CA THR A 173 -10.51 6.03 19.33
C THR A 173 -11.79 6.84 19.04
N ALA A 174 -12.72 6.88 20.00
CA ALA A 174 -13.93 7.70 19.93
C ALA A 174 -13.66 9.19 20.21
N ASP A 175 -12.57 9.53 20.89
CA ASP A 175 -12.28 10.90 21.33
C ASP A 175 -11.97 11.81 20.14
N GLU A 176 -12.69 12.91 20.00
CA GLU A 176 -12.37 13.90 18.95
C GLU A 176 -11.14 14.75 19.30
N SER A 177 -10.78 14.80 20.58
CA SER A 177 -9.57 15.46 21.06
C SER A 177 -8.30 14.72 20.63
N GLY A 178 -7.21 15.48 20.46
CA GLY A 178 -5.88 14.96 20.16
C GLY A 178 -5.07 14.54 21.41
N VAL A 179 -5.55 14.81 22.62
CA VAL A 179 -4.73 14.77 23.86
C VAL A 179 -4.15 13.39 24.21
N HIS A 180 -4.85 12.30 23.86
CA HIS A 180 -4.40 10.93 24.14
C HIS A 180 -3.51 10.33 23.03
N TRP A 181 -3.25 11.11 21.98
CA TRP A 181 -2.45 10.72 20.82
C TRP A 181 -1.04 11.30 20.94
N THR A 182 -0.29 10.81 21.92
CA THR A 182 0.95 11.43 22.41
C THR A 182 2.20 11.10 21.58
N ARG A 183 2.14 10.10 20.70
CA ARG A 183 3.23 9.72 19.81
C ARG A 183 2.84 9.90 18.35
N THR A 184 3.82 10.22 17.52
CA THR A 184 3.65 10.25 16.06
C THR A 184 4.17 8.96 15.41
N THR A 185 3.66 8.66 14.23
CA THR A 185 4.19 7.61 13.35
C THR A 185 4.12 8.11 11.91
N GLY A 186 5.12 7.73 11.11
CA GLY A 186 5.18 7.97 9.67
C GLY A 186 4.63 6.80 8.85
N SER A 187 3.88 5.88 9.46
CA SER A 187 3.38 4.66 8.82
C SER A 187 1.86 4.55 8.95
N TRP A 188 1.21 3.89 7.98
CA TRP A 188 -0.19 3.52 8.07
C TRP A 188 -0.32 2.07 8.51
N TRP A 189 -0.82 1.83 9.71
CA TRP A 189 -0.91 0.50 10.29
C TRP A 189 -2.25 -0.18 9.97
N TYR A 190 -2.22 -1.42 9.52
CA TYR A 190 -3.40 -2.29 9.35
C TYR A 190 -4.50 -1.81 8.40
N ILE A 191 -4.34 -0.70 7.67
CA ILE A 191 -5.25 -0.24 6.62
C ILE A 191 -4.49 -0.09 5.31
N ASP A 192 -5.13 -0.44 4.20
CA ASP A 192 -4.52 -0.37 2.87
C ASP A 192 -5.46 0.18 1.78
N SER A 193 -6.75 0.42 2.09
CA SER A 193 -7.68 0.99 1.13
C SER A 193 -8.86 1.71 1.81
N VAL A 194 -9.31 2.79 1.20
CA VAL A 194 -10.56 3.47 1.51
C VAL A 194 -11.33 3.66 0.21
N ALA A 195 -12.59 3.23 0.23
CA ALA A 195 -13.48 3.34 -0.92
C ALA A 195 -14.75 4.11 -0.57
N VAL A 196 -15.29 4.79 -1.57
CA VAL A 196 -16.58 5.51 -1.47
C VAL A 196 -17.43 5.17 -2.68
N ARG A 197 -18.73 5.47 -2.59
CA ARG A 197 -19.62 5.56 -3.74
C ARG A 197 -19.70 7.02 -4.19
N PRO A 198 -19.08 7.41 -5.31
CA PRO A 198 -19.10 8.79 -5.80
C PRO A 198 -20.53 9.29 -6.04
N SER A 199 -20.71 10.61 -5.98
CA SER A 199 -22.01 11.25 -6.23
C SER A 199 -22.36 11.40 -7.71
N ARG A 200 -21.41 11.22 -8.63
CA ARG A 200 -21.59 11.29 -10.09
C ARG A 200 -21.28 9.92 -10.73
N ALA A 201 -22.01 9.56 -11.80
CA ALA A 201 -21.90 8.29 -12.50
C ALA A 201 -20.82 8.31 -13.62
N PRO A 202 -20.32 7.13 -14.04
CA PRO A 202 -19.59 6.18 -13.20
C PRO A 202 -18.16 6.71 -12.95
N GLY A 203 -17.87 7.03 -11.68
CA GLY A 203 -16.50 7.31 -11.26
C GLY A 203 -15.64 6.05 -11.36
N GLY A 204 -14.45 6.16 -11.91
CA GLY A 204 -13.40 5.15 -11.88
C GLY A 204 -12.21 5.62 -11.06
N ALA A 205 -11.24 4.74 -10.86
CA ALA A 205 -9.98 5.04 -10.21
C ALA A 205 -8.79 4.68 -11.10
N VAL A 206 -7.69 5.40 -10.86
CA VAL A 206 -6.36 5.04 -11.32
C VAL A 206 -5.51 4.58 -10.15
N VAL A 207 -4.72 3.53 -10.36
CA VAL A 207 -3.69 3.09 -9.41
C VAL A 207 -2.32 3.54 -9.93
N ALA A 208 -1.55 4.23 -9.11
CA ALA A 208 -0.14 4.48 -9.34
C ALA A 208 0.67 3.34 -8.71
N LEU A 209 1.09 2.36 -9.51
CA LEU A 209 1.84 1.20 -9.04
C LEU A 209 3.33 1.44 -9.28
N GLY A 210 4.11 1.51 -8.20
CA GLY A 210 5.51 1.89 -8.35
C GLY A 210 6.42 1.66 -7.15
N ASP A 211 7.53 2.39 -7.15
CA ASP A 211 8.56 2.32 -6.11
C ASP A 211 8.61 3.62 -5.27
N SER A 212 9.79 3.96 -4.72
CA SER A 212 10.00 5.12 -3.84
C SER A 212 9.65 6.45 -4.48
N ILE A 213 9.76 6.57 -5.80
CA ILE A 213 9.37 7.79 -6.51
C ILE A 213 7.85 7.94 -6.51
N THR A 214 7.13 6.82 -6.62
CA THR A 214 5.65 6.82 -6.55
C THR A 214 5.15 7.00 -5.13
N ASP A 215 5.75 6.27 -4.19
CA ASP A 215 5.51 6.36 -2.75
C ASP A 215 5.79 7.78 -2.21
N GLY A 216 6.68 8.50 -2.91
CA GLY A 216 6.83 9.94 -2.82
C GLY A 216 7.99 10.42 -1.95
N TRP A 217 9.04 9.61 -1.84
CA TRP A 217 10.28 9.98 -1.17
C TRP A 217 10.81 11.33 -1.70
N GLN A 218 11.39 12.13 -0.81
CA GLN A 218 11.82 13.52 -1.02
C GLN A 218 10.74 14.57 -1.34
N SER A 219 9.46 14.19 -1.46
CA SER A 219 8.38 15.18 -1.35
C SER A 219 8.25 15.70 0.09
N THR A 220 7.74 16.92 0.27
CA THR A 220 7.56 17.47 1.62
C THR A 220 6.45 16.73 2.37
N ALA A 221 6.83 16.02 3.45
CA ALA A 221 5.93 15.23 4.27
C ALA A 221 4.75 16.04 4.83
N GLY A 222 3.56 15.43 4.84
CA GLY A 222 2.33 16.03 5.37
C GLY A 222 1.69 17.12 4.50
N LEU A 223 2.29 17.47 3.36
CA LEU A 223 1.73 18.45 2.42
C LEU A 223 0.98 17.81 1.23
N ASN A 224 0.93 16.48 1.16
CA ASN A 224 0.30 15.72 0.07
C ASN A 224 0.81 16.21 -1.31
N ARG A 225 2.14 16.25 -1.48
CA ARG A 225 2.82 16.77 -2.67
C ARG A 225 3.39 15.70 -3.59
N ARG A 226 3.23 14.43 -3.23
CA ARG A 226 3.54 13.27 -4.08
C ARG A 226 2.83 13.39 -5.42
N TRP A 227 3.41 12.82 -6.47
CA TRP A 227 2.82 12.93 -7.81
C TRP A 227 1.40 12.31 -7.89
N PRO A 228 1.04 11.22 -7.17
CA PRO A 228 -0.34 10.72 -7.17
C PRO A 228 -1.32 11.69 -6.48
N ASP A 229 -0.92 12.39 -5.40
CA ASP A 229 -1.73 13.43 -4.76
C ASP A 229 -1.98 14.63 -5.70
N ARG A 230 -0.95 15.00 -6.49
CA ARG A 230 -1.06 16.05 -7.52
C ARG A 230 -1.98 15.59 -8.66
N LEU A 231 -1.87 14.35 -9.10
CA LEU A 231 -2.75 13.75 -10.11
C LEU A 231 -4.21 13.76 -9.63
N ALA A 232 -4.47 13.40 -8.37
CA ALA A 232 -5.81 13.46 -7.78
C ALA A 232 -6.43 14.87 -7.87
N ARG A 233 -5.64 15.92 -7.61
CA ARG A 233 -6.10 17.31 -7.80
C ARG A 233 -6.38 17.66 -9.25
N ARG A 234 -5.54 17.20 -10.20
CA ARG A 234 -5.76 17.41 -11.65
C ARG A 234 -7.04 16.73 -12.12
N LEU A 235 -7.28 15.47 -11.72
CA LEU A 235 -8.49 14.72 -12.05
C LEU A 235 -9.76 15.39 -11.46
N ALA A 236 -9.70 15.82 -10.21
CA ALA A 236 -10.80 16.53 -9.57
C ALA A 236 -11.15 17.85 -10.29
N ALA A 237 -10.14 18.58 -10.76
CA ALA A 237 -10.33 19.81 -11.53
C ALA A 237 -10.88 19.55 -12.94
N ALA A 238 -10.45 18.46 -13.58
CA ALA A 238 -10.92 18.08 -14.92
C ALA A 238 -12.37 17.57 -14.93
N GLY A 239 -12.83 16.97 -13.82
CA GLY A 239 -14.21 16.49 -13.69
C GLY A 239 -14.54 15.28 -14.57
N GLY A 240 -13.51 14.53 -14.99
CA GLY A 240 -13.63 13.37 -15.86
C GLY A 240 -14.20 12.11 -15.17
N PRO A 241 -14.25 11.00 -15.91
CA PRO A 241 -14.78 9.73 -15.42
C PRO A 241 -13.85 9.05 -14.42
N VAL A 242 -12.53 9.21 -14.53
CA VAL A 242 -11.58 8.77 -13.50
C VAL A 242 -11.39 9.84 -12.44
N GLN A 243 -11.61 9.49 -11.17
CA GLN A 243 -11.65 10.42 -10.04
C GLN A 243 -10.90 9.87 -8.82
N GLY A 244 -10.94 8.55 -8.63
CA GLY A 244 -10.18 7.85 -7.61
C GLY A 244 -8.69 7.81 -7.94
N VAL A 245 -7.82 7.97 -6.94
CA VAL A 245 -6.39 7.73 -7.06
C VAL A 245 -5.94 6.88 -5.88
N ALA A 246 -5.28 5.77 -6.19
CA ALA A 246 -4.61 4.89 -5.25
C ALA A 246 -3.10 5.01 -5.47
N ASP A 247 -2.35 5.29 -4.40
CA ASP A 247 -0.90 5.33 -4.42
C ASP A 247 -0.38 3.99 -3.90
N GLU A 248 0.09 3.15 -4.81
CA GLU A 248 0.60 1.81 -4.50
C GLU A 248 2.12 1.77 -4.71
N GLY A 249 2.79 2.85 -4.33
CA GLY A 249 4.24 2.93 -4.21
C GLY A 249 4.74 2.12 -3.01
N ILE A 250 5.90 1.48 -3.17
CA ILE A 250 6.69 0.95 -2.05
C ILE A 250 8.13 1.37 -2.26
N SER A 251 8.68 2.15 -1.34
CA SER A 251 10.06 2.61 -1.44
C SER A 251 11.07 1.46 -1.49
N GLY A 252 11.95 1.49 -2.51
CA GLY A 252 12.91 0.43 -2.83
C GLY A 252 12.34 -0.79 -3.56
N ASN A 253 11.06 -0.79 -3.94
CA ASN A 253 10.42 -1.94 -4.57
C ASN A 253 10.92 -2.22 -5.98
N ARG A 254 10.97 -3.51 -6.30
CA ARG A 254 11.43 -4.05 -7.58
C ARG A 254 10.28 -4.70 -8.32
N VAL A 255 10.39 -4.76 -9.64
CA VAL A 255 9.40 -5.36 -10.52
C VAL A 255 9.43 -6.88 -10.42
N LEU A 256 10.63 -7.46 -10.40
CA LEU A 256 10.87 -8.89 -10.61
C LEU A 256 11.09 -9.68 -9.30
N ALA A 257 11.76 -9.07 -8.33
CA ALA A 257 12.25 -9.73 -7.13
C ALA A 257 11.76 -9.07 -5.84
N ASP A 258 11.66 -9.84 -4.75
CA ASP A 258 11.34 -9.28 -3.44
C ASP A 258 12.55 -8.50 -2.93
N GLY A 259 12.30 -7.55 -2.05
CA GLY A 259 13.34 -6.71 -1.45
C GLY A 259 12.75 -5.92 -0.30
N ALA A 260 12.70 -4.59 -0.47
CA ALA A 260 12.05 -3.70 0.49
C ALA A 260 10.56 -4.03 0.72
N GLY A 261 9.92 -4.64 -0.28
CA GLY A 261 8.58 -5.22 -0.20
C GLY A 261 8.44 -6.38 -1.18
N GLN A 262 7.24 -6.95 -1.28
CA GLN A 262 6.95 -7.95 -2.32
C GLN A 262 7.08 -7.33 -3.72
N ALA A 263 7.63 -8.06 -4.69
CA ALA A 263 7.78 -7.56 -6.07
C ALA A 263 6.46 -7.07 -6.66
N VAL A 264 6.54 -6.07 -7.55
CA VAL A 264 5.37 -5.52 -8.27
C VAL A 264 4.53 -6.65 -8.90
N LEU A 265 5.18 -7.64 -9.54
CA LEU A 265 4.51 -8.81 -10.11
C LEU A 265 3.71 -9.63 -9.09
N ARG A 266 4.23 -9.77 -7.86
CA ARG A 266 3.60 -10.58 -6.81
C ARG A 266 2.49 -9.85 -6.07
N ARG A 267 2.51 -8.51 -6.06
CA ARG A 267 1.50 -7.70 -5.38
C ARG A 267 0.42 -7.13 -6.29
N LEU A 268 0.49 -7.36 -7.61
CA LEU A 268 -0.46 -6.84 -8.57
C LEU A 268 -1.94 -7.12 -8.21
N ASP A 269 -2.27 -8.34 -7.77
CA ASP A 269 -3.66 -8.66 -7.40
C ASP A 269 -4.12 -7.87 -6.17
N ARG A 270 -3.25 -7.78 -5.16
CA ARG A 270 -3.55 -7.11 -3.90
C ARG A 270 -3.67 -5.60 -4.10
N ASP A 271 -2.73 -5.00 -4.80
CA ASP A 271 -2.56 -3.56 -4.85
C ASP A 271 -3.30 -2.93 -6.03
N VAL A 272 -3.62 -3.69 -7.09
CA VAL A 272 -4.37 -3.19 -8.25
C VAL A 272 -5.70 -3.93 -8.42
N LEU A 273 -5.66 -5.23 -8.69
CA LEU A 273 -6.84 -5.95 -9.20
C LEU A 273 -7.95 -6.09 -8.16
N SER A 274 -7.61 -6.02 -6.88
CA SER A 274 -8.58 -6.09 -5.78
C SER A 274 -9.17 -4.73 -5.40
N GLN A 275 -8.66 -3.62 -5.96
CA GLN A 275 -9.10 -2.28 -5.59
C GLN A 275 -10.44 -1.92 -6.26
N PRO A 276 -11.41 -1.32 -5.53
CA PRO A 276 -12.71 -0.99 -6.09
C PRO A 276 -12.65 0.07 -7.18
N GLY A 277 -13.29 -0.22 -8.32
CA GLY A 277 -13.54 0.75 -9.38
C GLY A 277 -12.30 1.15 -10.17
N VAL A 278 -11.20 0.41 -10.08
CA VAL A 278 -10.00 0.66 -10.87
C VAL A 278 -10.29 0.41 -12.34
N ARG A 279 -9.90 1.38 -13.17
CA ARG A 279 -10.00 1.32 -14.63
C ARG A 279 -8.62 1.32 -15.29
N THR A 280 -7.64 1.92 -14.62
CA THR A 280 -6.30 2.10 -15.16
C THR A 280 -5.25 1.91 -14.07
N VAL A 281 -4.12 1.28 -14.42
CA VAL A 281 -2.89 1.31 -13.63
C VAL A 281 -1.81 2.08 -14.38
N ILE A 282 -1.16 3.01 -13.69
CA ILE A 282 0.09 3.63 -14.15
C ILE A 282 1.23 2.80 -13.54
N LEU A 283 2.01 2.13 -14.39
CA LEU A 283 3.16 1.33 -13.98
C LEU A 283 4.43 2.18 -14.05
N PHE A 284 4.97 2.56 -12.89
CA PHE A 284 6.22 3.31 -12.78
C PHE A 284 7.17 2.67 -11.76
N ALA A 285 7.93 1.70 -12.22
CA ALA A 285 8.92 0.96 -11.46
C ALA A 285 10.07 0.50 -12.37
N GLY A 286 11.15 0.01 -11.77
CA GLY A 286 12.24 -0.68 -12.48
C GLY A 286 13.63 -0.14 -12.15
N VAL A 287 13.73 1.08 -11.61
CA VAL A 287 15.04 1.66 -11.23
C VAL A 287 15.73 0.83 -10.14
N ASN A 288 14.97 0.24 -9.23
CA ASN A 288 15.51 -0.62 -8.16
C ASN A 288 15.96 -2.00 -8.66
N ASP A 289 15.41 -2.52 -9.76
CA ASP A 289 15.89 -3.74 -10.39
C ASP A 289 17.24 -3.48 -11.08
N ILE A 290 17.33 -2.33 -11.78
CA ILE A 290 18.53 -1.89 -12.51
C ILE A 290 19.68 -1.59 -11.55
N LYS A 291 19.46 -0.73 -10.55
CA LYS A 291 20.51 -0.29 -9.61
C LYS A 291 20.92 -1.37 -8.60
N ALA A 292 20.22 -2.50 -8.54
CA ALA A 292 20.59 -3.59 -7.65
C ALA A 292 21.82 -4.38 -8.13
N HIS A 293 22.28 -4.17 -9.37
CA HIS A 293 23.40 -4.89 -10.00
C HIS A 293 23.31 -6.42 -9.87
N THR A 294 22.09 -6.95 -9.90
CA THR A 294 21.84 -8.40 -9.82
C THR A 294 22.02 -9.13 -11.16
N GLY A 295 22.36 -8.40 -12.22
CA GLY A 295 22.42 -8.91 -13.59
C GLY A 295 21.10 -8.85 -14.35
N VAL A 296 20.08 -8.15 -13.81
CA VAL A 296 18.81 -7.92 -14.52
C VAL A 296 19.08 -7.23 -15.86
N THR A 297 18.55 -7.83 -16.93
CA THR A 297 18.63 -7.29 -18.29
C THR A 297 17.38 -6.49 -18.64
N ALA A 298 17.46 -5.73 -19.74
CA ALA A 298 16.28 -5.07 -20.29
C ALA A 298 15.19 -6.09 -20.68
N ALA A 299 15.58 -7.25 -21.22
CA ALA A 299 14.65 -8.31 -21.59
C ALA A 299 13.85 -8.85 -20.38
N ASP A 300 14.49 -8.99 -19.22
CA ASP A 300 13.83 -9.45 -17.99
C ASP A 300 12.76 -8.45 -17.52
N LEU A 301 13.11 -7.15 -17.49
CA LEU A 301 12.17 -6.09 -17.13
C LEU A 301 11.01 -6.00 -18.13
N VAL A 302 11.30 -6.06 -19.42
CA VAL A 302 10.30 -6.07 -20.48
C VAL A 302 9.33 -7.26 -20.33
N ALA A 303 9.84 -8.45 -20.03
CA ALA A 303 9.01 -9.62 -19.75
C ALA A 303 8.10 -9.40 -18.53
N GLY A 304 8.64 -8.80 -17.46
CA GLY A 304 7.86 -8.42 -16.28
C GLY A 304 6.75 -7.42 -16.58
N TYR A 305 7.04 -6.36 -17.35
CA TYR A 305 6.03 -5.37 -17.74
C TYR A 305 4.93 -5.96 -18.62
N ARG A 306 5.30 -6.84 -19.55
CA ARG A 306 4.33 -7.58 -20.39
C ARG A 306 3.42 -8.46 -19.56
N GLU A 307 3.96 -9.13 -18.55
CA GLU A 307 3.14 -9.97 -17.66
C GLU A 307 2.18 -9.12 -16.82
N ILE A 308 2.62 -7.96 -16.33
CA ILE A 308 1.73 -7.01 -15.63
C ILE A 308 0.61 -6.55 -16.58
N ALA A 309 0.96 -6.11 -17.80
CA ALA A 309 -0.01 -5.68 -18.80
C ALA A 309 -1.02 -6.76 -19.13
N ARG A 310 -0.55 -7.99 -19.42
CA ARG A 310 -1.39 -9.14 -19.71
C ARG A 310 -2.40 -9.41 -18.60
N ARG A 311 -1.96 -9.37 -17.34
CA ARG A 311 -2.83 -9.62 -16.17
C ARG A 311 -3.83 -8.50 -15.92
N ALA A 312 -3.41 -7.24 -16.07
CA ALA A 312 -4.30 -6.09 -15.95
C ALA A 312 -5.36 -6.10 -17.07
N HIS A 313 -4.96 -6.32 -18.33
CA HIS A 313 -5.87 -6.42 -19.47
C HIS A 313 -6.85 -7.58 -19.33
N ALA A 314 -6.41 -8.74 -18.81
CA ALA A 314 -7.31 -9.87 -18.52
C ALA A 314 -8.37 -9.53 -17.46
N ALA A 315 -8.13 -8.52 -16.62
CA ALA A 315 -9.08 -7.98 -15.66
C ALA A 315 -9.87 -6.76 -16.19
N GLY A 316 -9.71 -6.38 -17.46
CA GLY A 316 -10.34 -5.20 -18.05
C GLY A 316 -9.75 -3.87 -17.60
N ILE A 317 -8.51 -3.86 -17.10
CA ILE A 317 -7.81 -2.66 -16.59
C ILE A 317 -6.79 -2.20 -17.63
N CYS A 318 -6.84 -0.92 -17.99
CA CYS A 318 -5.88 -0.26 -18.86
C CYS A 318 -4.50 -0.15 -18.17
N VAL A 319 -3.42 -0.18 -18.95
CA VAL A 319 -2.06 0.03 -18.47
C VAL A 319 -1.44 1.24 -19.17
N VAL A 320 -1.06 2.22 -18.36
CA VAL A 320 -0.19 3.32 -18.79
C VAL A 320 1.21 3.01 -18.25
N ALA A 321 2.14 2.68 -19.13
CA ALA A 321 3.52 2.45 -18.70
C ALA A 321 4.28 3.78 -18.58
N ALA A 322 5.17 3.90 -17.60
CA ALA A 322 6.04 5.06 -17.46
C ALA A 322 7.50 4.69 -17.74
N THR A 323 8.23 5.58 -18.43
CA THR A 323 9.66 5.41 -18.65
C THR A 323 10.44 5.55 -17.34
N VAL A 324 11.54 4.80 -17.20
CA VAL A 324 12.41 4.81 -16.02
C VAL A 324 13.26 6.08 -16.04
N GLY A 325 13.13 6.91 -15.00
CA GLY A 325 13.84 8.18 -14.87
C GLY A 325 15.37 8.04 -14.79
N PRO A 326 16.12 9.11 -15.14
CA PRO A 326 17.56 9.16 -14.98
C PRO A 326 17.98 9.10 -13.50
N PHE A 327 19.16 8.52 -13.21
CA PHE A 327 19.66 8.42 -11.83
C PHE A 327 21.18 8.57 -11.69
N LYS A 328 21.86 9.18 -12.68
CA LYS A 328 23.30 9.42 -12.61
C LYS A 328 23.65 10.38 -11.47
N GLY A 329 24.57 9.94 -10.63
CA GLY A 329 24.94 10.62 -9.38
C GLY A 329 24.48 9.85 -8.15
N TRP A 330 23.49 8.96 -8.29
CA TRP A 330 23.17 7.97 -7.25
C TRP A 330 24.34 6.96 -7.13
N PRO A 331 24.70 6.48 -5.93
CA PRO A 331 25.91 5.65 -5.75
C PRO A 331 25.91 4.34 -6.56
N GLU A 332 24.75 3.71 -6.74
CA GLU A 332 24.58 2.48 -7.55
C GLU A 332 24.32 2.77 -9.05
N TRP A 333 24.69 3.95 -9.55
CA TRP A 333 24.68 4.22 -10.99
C TRP A 333 26.01 3.81 -11.63
N ASP A 334 25.93 3.14 -12.78
CA ASP A 334 27.08 2.86 -13.64
C ASP A 334 26.66 2.84 -15.14
N PRO A 335 27.63 2.81 -16.09
CA PRO A 335 27.31 2.77 -17.52
C PRO A 335 26.51 1.53 -17.98
N ALA A 336 26.64 0.39 -17.30
CA ALA A 336 25.91 -0.83 -17.65
C ALA A 336 24.43 -0.72 -17.24
N ALA A 337 24.17 -0.18 -16.06
CA ALA A 337 22.84 0.13 -15.55
C ALA A 337 22.13 1.18 -16.43
N GLU A 338 22.85 2.21 -16.88
CA GLU A 338 22.33 3.19 -17.84
C GLU A 338 22.00 2.55 -19.20
N ALA A 339 22.83 1.63 -19.70
CA ALA A 339 22.54 0.92 -20.94
C ALA A 339 21.23 0.11 -20.85
N VAL A 340 21.01 -0.60 -19.73
CA VAL A 340 19.74 -1.32 -19.47
C VAL A 340 18.57 -0.35 -19.43
N ARG A 341 18.71 0.77 -18.70
CA ARG A 341 17.66 1.79 -18.60
C ARG A 341 17.26 2.36 -19.97
N GLN A 342 18.24 2.69 -20.80
CA GLN A 342 18.00 3.20 -22.16
C GLN A 342 17.31 2.16 -23.05
N GLU A 343 17.70 0.89 -22.96
CA GLU A 343 17.07 -0.18 -23.73
C GLU A 343 15.62 -0.40 -23.30
N VAL A 344 15.35 -0.44 -22.00
CA VAL A 344 13.98 -0.50 -21.45
C VAL A 344 13.15 0.70 -21.92
N ASN A 345 13.68 1.92 -21.83
CA ASN A 345 12.95 3.12 -22.24
C ASN A 345 12.70 3.17 -23.75
N ARG A 346 13.62 2.64 -24.57
CA ARG A 346 13.42 2.50 -26.02
C ARG A 346 12.27 1.54 -26.32
N PHE A 347 12.21 0.40 -25.62
CA PHE A 347 11.08 -0.52 -25.72
C PHE A 347 9.77 0.17 -25.33
N LEU A 348 9.71 0.79 -24.14
CA LEU A 348 8.50 1.42 -23.64
C LEU A 348 7.93 2.45 -24.62
N ARG A 349 8.77 3.33 -25.17
CA ARG A 349 8.35 4.36 -26.14
C ARG A 349 7.81 3.82 -27.47
N GLY A 350 8.24 2.63 -27.87
CA GLY A 350 7.83 2.00 -29.13
C GLY A 350 6.80 0.88 -28.97
N SER A 351 6.41 0.55 -27.74
CA SER A 351 5.58 -0.61 -27.46
C SER A 351 4.10 -0.33 -27.71
N THR A 352 3.39 -1.36 -28.19
CA THR A 352 1.92 -1.42 -28.26
C THR A 352 1.35 -2.40 -27.24
N ASP A 353 2.19 -2.93 -26.35
CA ASP A 353 1.78 -3.84 -25.27
C ASP A 353 0.99 -3.10 -24.16
N PHE A 354 0.97 -1.77 -24.18
CA PHE A 354 0.32 -0.89 -23.20
C PHE A 354 -0.68 0.04 -23.91
N ASP A 355 -1.66 0.54 -23.17
CA ASP A 355 -2.71 1.42 -23.73
C ASP A 355 -2.20 2.87 -23.89
N ALA A 356 -1.21 3.28 -23.09
CA ALA A 356 -0.48 4.53 -23.28
C ALA A 356 0.91 4.49 -22.60
N VAL A 357 1.73 5.49 -22.89
CA VAL A 357 3.07 5.67 -22.30
C VAL A 357 3.21 7.10 -21.78
N THR A 358 3.63 7.26 -20.53
CA THR A 358 4.02 8.55 -19.95
C THR A 358 5.54 8.63 -19.85
N ASP A 359 6.16 9.56 -20.58
CA ASP A 359 7.63 9.63 -20.67
C ASP A 359 8.27 10.44 -19.52
N PHE A 360 8.27 9.86 -18.31
CA PHE A 360 8.87 10.46 -17.12
C PHE A 360 10.39 10.67 -17.21
N ASP A 361 11.14 9.83 -17.93
CA ASP A 361 12.55 10.10 -18.27
C ASP A 361 12.71 11.47 -18.94
N ARG A 362 11.92 11.73 -19.99
CA ARG A 362 11.98 13.01 -20.72
C ARG A 362 11.60 14.20 -19.84
N VAL A 363 10.68 14.01 -18.89
CA VAL A 363 10.24 15.04 -17.94
C VAL A 363 11.36 15.38 -16.96
N LEU A 364 12.02 14.37 -16.40
CA LEU A 364 12.98 14.56 -15.32
C LEU A 364 14.39 14.90 -15.81
N ARG A 365 14.80 14.46 -17.00
CA ARG A 365 16.20 14.56 -17.42
C ARG A 365 16.70 15.98 -17.66
N SER A 366 17.94 16.23 -17.26
CA SER A 366 18.64 17.47 -17.58
C SER A 366 18.92 17.57 -19.10
N PRO A 367 18.71 18.73 -19.74
CA PRO A 367 19.10 18.92 -21.14
C PRO A 367 20.63 18.98 -21.33
N TYR A 368 21.40 19.11 -20.24
CA TYR A 368 22.86 19.21 -20.28
C TYR A 368 23.56 17.87 -19.99
N ASP A 369 22.90 16.96 -19.27
CA ASP A 369 23.35 15.59 -19.02
C ASP A 369 22.09 14.70 -18.90
N PRO A 370 21.60 14.10 -20.00
CA PRO A 370 20.34 13.36 -20.02
C PRO A 370 20.27 12.13 -19.11
N GLU A 371 21.40 11.72 -18.54
CA GLU A 371 21.49 10.62 -17.58
C GLU A 371 21.24 11.10 -16.14
N ARG A 372 21.18 12.42 -15.90
CA ARG A 372 20.89 13.06 -14.61
C ARG A 372 19.49 13.66 -14.55
N ILE A 373 18.91 13.69 -13.35
CA ILE A 373 17.74 14.53 -13.07
C ILE A 373 18.14 16.00 -13.24
N LEU A 374 17.25 16.80 -13.83
CA LEU A 374 17.38 18.24 -13.91
C LEU A 374 17.53 18.79 -12.48
N PRO A 375 18.57 19.59 -12.16
CA PRO A 375 18.80 20.04 -10.77
C PRO A 375 17.61 20.77 -10.11
N PHE A 376 16.73 21.37 -10.91
CA PHE A 376 15.50 22.00 -10.41
C PHE A 376 14.42 21.00 -9.93
N PHE A 377 14.52 19.75 -10.34
CA PHE A 377 13.63 18.65 -9.94
C PHE A 377 14.30 17.67 -8.99
N ASP A 378 15.62 17.76 -8.78
CA ASP A 378 16.40 16.80 -7.99
C ASP A 378 16.32 17.17 -6.51
N GLY A 379 15.82 16.27 -5.66
CA GLY A 379 15.82 16.52 -4.21
C GLY A 379 17.19 16.32 -3.55
N GLY A 380 18.23 16.09 -4.35
CA GLY A 380 19.64 16.21 -3.98
C GLY A 380 20.36 14.88 -3.85
N ASP A 381 19.67 13.76 -4.02
CA ASP A 381 20.28 12.42 -4.04
C ASP A 381 20.49 11.88 -5.46
N HIS A 382 20.07 12.62 -6.48
CA HIS A 382 20.19 12.27 -7.89
C HIS A 382 19.37 11.06 -8.32
N LEU A 383 18.37 10.63 -7.53
CA LEU A 383 17.43 9.56 -7.86
C LEU A 383 15.98 10.00 -7.66
N HIS A 384 15.69 10.76 -6.62
CA HIS A 384 14.33 11.10 -6.24
C HIS A 384 14.00 12.55 -6.61
N PRO A 385 12.82 12.78 -7.20
CA PRO A 385 12.37 14.13 -7.46
C PRO A 385 11.92 14.86 -6.19
N ASP A 386 12.20 16.16 -6.11
CA ASP A 386 11.66 17.05 -5.08
C ASP A 386 10.17 17.39 -5.33
N ASP A 387 9.62 18.36 -4.58
CA ASP A 387 8.23 18.79 -4.75
C ASP A 387 7.90 19.32 -6.16
N GLU A 388 8.86 19.92 -6.85
CA GLU A 388 8.68 20.46 -8.20
C GLU A 388 8.81 19.35 -9.24
N GLY A 389 9.72 18.40 -9.04
CA GLY A 389 9.81 17.19 -9.84
C GLY A 389 8.56 16.31 -9.72
N MET A 390 8.02 16.14 -8.51
CA MET A 390 6.74 15.44 -8.28
C MET A 390 5.55 16.14 -8.97
N ARG A 391 5.56 17.47 -9.00
CA ARG A 391 4.57 18.24 -9.78
C ARG A 391 4.73 17.99 -11.29
N ALA A 392 5.96 18.02 -11.80
CA ALA A 392 6.24 17.78 -13.22
C ALA A 392 5.80 16.37 -13.67
N LEU A 393 6.07 15.35 -12.86
CA LEU A 393 5.57 13.98 -13.10
C LEU A 393 4.05 13.95 -13.19
N ALA A 394 3.37 14.54 -12.21
CA ALA A 394 1.91 14.59 -12.22
C ALA A 394 1.36 15.34 -13.43
N ASP A 395 1.96 16.46 -13.82
CA ASP A 395 1.53 17.29 -14.96
C ASP A 395 1.72 16.58 -16.31
N ALA A 396 2.71 15.69 -16.42
CA ALA A 396 2.99 14.92 -17.62
C ALA A 396 2.00 13.79 -17.92
N VAL A 397 1.24 13.32 -16.92
CA VAL A 397 0.21 12.30 -17.14
C VAL A 397 -0.92 12.89 -17.97
N ALA A 398 -1.16 12.31 -19.15
CA ALA A 398 -2.26 12.68 -20.02
C ALA A 398 -3.58 12.11 -19.44
N LEU A 399 -4.50 12.96 -19.00
CA LEU A 399 -5.68 12.52 -18.24
C LEU A 399 -6.65 11.66 -19.08
N ASP A 400 -6.71 11.90 -20.39
CA ASP A 400 -7.47 11.12 -21.37
C ASP A 400 -6.95 9.68 -21.49
N SER A 401 -5.65 9.46 -21.34
CA SER A 401 -5.05 8.12 -21.33
C SER A 401 -5.52 7.24 -20.15
N LEU A 402 -6.14 7.84 -19.14
CA LEU A 402 -6.62 7.13 -17.95
C LEU A 402 -8.02 6.56 -18.11
N ASP A 403 -8.75 6.89 -19.17
CA ASP A 403 -10.06 6.32 -19.48
C ASP A 403 -10.02 5.65 -20.86
N CYS A 404 -9.56 4.39 -20.89
CA CYS A 404 -9.49 3.62 -22.11
C CYS A 404 -10.69 2.64 -22.24
N PRO A 405 -11.10 2.30 -23.48
CA PRO A 405 -12.11 1.28 -23.72
C PRO A 405 -11.48 -0.10 -23.58
N ARG A 406 -11.68 -0.76 -22.44
CA ARG A 406 -11.29 -2.16 -22.18
C ARG A 406 -12.47 -2.98 -21.68
#